data_AF-A0A7W0M8I5-F1
#
_entry.id   AF-A0A7W0M8I5-F1
#
_cell.length_a   1.000
_cell.length_b   1.000
_cell.length_c   1.000
_cell.angle_alpha   90.00
_cell.angle_beta   90.00
_cell.angle_gamma   90.00
#
_symmetry.space_group_name_H-M   'P 1'
#
loop_
_entity.id
_entity.type
_entity.pdbx_description
1 polymer ?
#
loop_
_entity_poly.entity_id
_entity_poly.type
_entity_poly.pdbx_seq_one_letter_code
_entity_poly.pdbx_strand_id
1 'polypeptide(L)' 'MNANAKAWADPTNVRDPALGINASPEGFGSPFKGGANVLMGDGSVRFVSEEIDRKVLAALATPSAGDDAGSDW' A
#
# COMPACT_ATOMS: atom_id res chain seq x y z
N MET A 1 -14.98 -2.66 1.32
CA MET A 1 -14.56 -2.50 2.73
C MET A 1 -13.68 -3.68 3.10
N ASN A 2 -12.54 -3.45 3.72
CA ASN A 2 -11.63 -4.53 4.14
C ASN A 2 -12.30 -5.35 5.24
N ALA A 3 -12.54 -6.63 4.99
CA ALA A 3 -13.42 -7.45 5.83
C ALA A 3 -12.73 -7.97 7.11
N ASN A 4 -11.41 -7.82 7.24
CA ASN A 4 -10.60 -8.45 8.29
C ASN A 4 -9.71 -7.46 9.06
N ALA A 5 -10.32 -6.42 9.66
CA ALA A 5 -9.60 -5.51 10.53
C ALA A 5 -9.16 -6.23 11.83
N LYS A 6 -7.87 -6.54 11.93
CA LYS A 6 -7.24 -7.07 13.15
C LYS A 6 -7.15 -5.99 14.24
N ALA A 7 -6.92 -6.41 15.48
CA ALA A 7 -6.61 -5.50 16.57
C ALA A 7 -5.41 -4.61 16.21
N TRP A 8 -5.41 -3.37 16.70
CA TRP A 8 -4.46 -2.33 16.28
C TRP A 8 -2.98 -2.68 16.51
N ALA A 9 -2.68 -3.54 17.49
CA ALA A 9 -1.33 -3.99 17.83
C ALA A 9 -1.10 -5.48 17.54
N ASP A 10 -1.98 -6.14 16.78
CA ASP A 10 -1.74 -7.51 16.35
C ASP A 10 -0.47 -7.53 15.46
N PRO A 11 0.59 -8.27 15.84
CA PRO A 11 1.85 -8.29 15.08
C PRO A 11 1.69 -8.90 13.67
N THR A 12 0.56 -9.56 13.40
CA THR A 12 0.20 -10.12 12.10
C THR A 12 -0.73 -9.21 11.29
N ASN A 13 -0.97 -7.96 11.71
CA ASN A 13 -1.73 -6.97 10.95
C ASN A 13 -0.89 -6.37 9.81
N VAL A 14 -0.37 -7.25 8.97
CA VAL A 14 0.37 -6.95 7.74
C VAL A 14 -0.55 -7.15 6.55
N ARG A 15 -0.23 -6.51 5.42
CA ARG A 15 -0.96 -6.66 4.15
C ARG A 15 0.02 -6.82 3.02
N ASP A 16 -0.38 -7.58 2.00
CA ASP A 16 0.43 -7.78 0.80
C ASP A 16 0.26 -6.58 -0.15
N PRO A 17 1.33 -5.80 -0.41
CA PRO A 17 1.30 -4.67 -1.36
C PRO A 17 1.04 -5.12 -2.81
N ALA A 18 1.37 -6.36 -3.18
CA ALA A 18 1.15 -6.87 -4.54
C ALA A 18 -0.33 -7.04 -4.90
N LEU A 19 -1.22 -7.01 -3.90
CA LEU A 19 -2.67 -7.02 -4.11
C LEU A 19 -3.19 -5.69 -4.67
N GLY A 20 -2.43 -4.59 -4.58
CA GLY A 20 -2.86 -3.26 -5.03
C GLY A 20 -3.63 -2.45 -3.97
N ILE A 21 -3.96 -1.20 -4.32
CA ILE A 21 -4.82 -0.31 -3.51
C ILE A 21 -6.28 -0.49 -3.92
N ASN A 22 -7.20 -0.62 -2.96
CA ASN A 22 -8.65 -0.80 -3.18
C ASN A 22 -9.05 -2.05 -3.98
N ALA A 23 -8.11 -2.94 -4.31
CA ALA A 23 -8.34 -4.06 -5.22
C ALA A 23 -8.72 -5.38 -4.51
N SER A 24 -8.53 -5.48 -3.20
CA SER A 24 -8.84 -6.69 -2.42
C SER A 24 -9.31 -6.34 -1.01
N PRO A 25 -10.27 -7.10 -0.43
CA PRO A 25 -10.65 -6.97 0.98
C PRO A 25 -9.50 -7.23 1.98
N GLU A 26 -8.45 -7.93 1.54
CA GLU A 26 -7.24 -8.21 2.32
C GLU A 26 -6.10 -7.22 2.04
N GLY A 27 -6.29 -6.30 1.08
CA GLY A 27 -5.29 -5.34 0.63
C GLY A 27 -5.33 -4.01 1.37
N PHE A 28 -4.45 -3.09 0.97
CA PHE A 28 -4.50 -1.70 1.41
C PHE A 28 -5.62 -0.94 0.69
N GLY A 29 -6.17 0.09 1.31
CA GLY A 29 -7.24 0.86 0.66
C GLY A 29 -7.93 1.87 1.57
N SER A 30 -8.95 2.50 1.01
CA SER A 30 -9.86 3.42 1.68
C SER A 30 -11.31 3.10 1.29
N PRO A 31 -12.33 3.63 1.99
CA PRO A 31 -13.72 3.46 1.57
C PRO A 31 -14.08 4.32 0.35
N PHE A 32 -13.16 5.14 -0.16
CA PHE A 32 -13.37 6.07 -1.27
C PHE A 32 -12.74 5.53 -2.56
N LYS A 33 -13.33 5.92 -3.69
CA LYS A 33 -12.81 5.60 -5.03
C LYS A 33 -11.55 6.40 -5.34
N GLY A 34 -10.67 5.82 -6.15
CA GLY A 34 -9.50 6.49 -6.74
C GLY A 34 -8.19 6.23 -6.00
N GLY A 35 -8.20 5.72 -4.76
CA GLY A 35 -6.98 5.38 -4.03
C GLY A 35 -7.07 5.53 -2.52
N ALA A 36 -5.90 5.69 -1.90
CA ALA A 36 -5.76 5.82 -0.45
C ALA A 36 -4.59 6.75 -0.07
N ASN A 37 -4.71 7.40 1.08
CA ASN A 37 -3.59 8.10 1.71
C ASN A 37 -2.71 7.08 2.44
N VAL A 38 -1.42 7.09 2.14
CA VAL A 38 -0.43 6.17 2.71
C VAL A 38 0.60 6.96 3.51
N LEU A 39 0.83 6.54 4.75
CA LEU A 39 1.90 7.04 5.59
C LEU A 39 3.22 6.38 5.18
N MET A 40 4.22 7.19 4.89
CA MET A 40 5.56 6.77 4.56
C MET A 40 6.43 6.63 5.83
N GLY A 41 7.51 5.86 5.74
CA GLY A 41 8.42 5.65 6.88
C GLY A 41 9.12 6.91 7.38
N ASP A 42 9.19 7.98 6.56
CA ASP A 42 9.73 9.29 6.92
C ASP A 42 8.70 10.24 7.58
N GLY A 43 7.47 9.76 7.79
CA GLY A 43 6.38 10.54 8.39
C GLY A 43 5.59 11.38 7.40
N SER A 44 5.97 11.43 6.12
CA SER A 44 5.17 12.07 5.09
C SER A 44 3.95 11.22 4.71
N VAL A 45 2.89 11.87 4.22
CA VAL A 45 1.70 11.19 3.68
C VAL A 45 1.62 11.47 2.19
N ARG A 46 1.41 10.40 1.40
CA ARG A 46 1.26 10.48 -0.05
C ARG A 46 -0.06 9.84 -0.45
N PHE A 47 -0.76 10.46 -1.41
CA PHE A 47 -1.90 9.82 -2.05
C PHE A 47 -1.39 8.80 -3.06
N VAL A 48 -1.84 7.55 -2.95
CA VAL A 48 -1.51 6.46 -3.87
C VAL A 48 -2.79 6.07 -4.60
N SER A 49 -2.73 6.20 -5.93
CA SER A 49 -3.83 5.84 -6.82
C SER A 49 -4.13 4.34 -6.79
N GLU A 50 -5.39 3.94 -6.99
CA GLU A 50 -5.75 2.54 -7.23
C GLU A 50 -5.23 1.99 -8.57
N GLU A 51 -4.81 2.89 -9.48
CA GLU A 51 -4.20 2.58 -10.77
C GLU A 51 -2.66 2.45 -10.71
N ILE A 52 -2.04 2.54 -9.53
CA ILE A 52 -0.59 2.37 -9.40
C ILE A 52 -0.14 1.00 -9.94
N ASP A 53 1.00 0.95 -10.63
CA ASP A 53 1.59 -0.33 -11.03
C ASP A 53 1.91 -1.15 -9.77
N ARG A 54 1.41 -2.38 -9.72
CA ARG A 54 1.61 -3.30 -8.61
C ARG A 54 3.09 -3.60 -8.37
N LYS A 55 3.94 -3.54 -9.40
CA LYS A 55 5.39 -3.70 -9.26
C LYS A 55 6.01 -2.53 -8.52
N VAL A 56 5.60 -1.30 -8.83
CA VAL A 56 6.05 -0.10 -8.11
C VAL A 56 5.58 -0.16 -6.65
N LEU A 57 4.33 -0.54 -6.41
CA LEU A 57 3.81 -0.68 -5.05
C LEU A 57 4.52 -1.77 -4.24
N ALA A 58 4.84 -2.91 -4.87
CA ALA A 58 5.63 -3.97 -4.25
C ALA A 58 7.08 -3.54 -3.98
N ALA A 59 7.69 -2.79 -4.89
CA ALA A 59 9.04 -2.23 -4.72
C ALA A 59 9.09 -1.26 -3.53
N LEU A 60 8.12 -0.36 -3.40
CA LEU A 60 8.01 0.58 -2.27
C LEU A 60 7.96 -0.12 -0.89
N ALA A 61 7.42 -1.32 -0.84
CA ALA A 61 7.29 -2.11 0.39
C ALA A 61 8.44 -3.12 0.60
N THR A 62 9.38 -3.22 -0.34
CA THR A 62 10.50 -4.17 -0.30
C THR A 62 11.79 -3.41 0.04
N PRO A 63 12.37 -3.56 1.24
CA PRO A 63 13.53 -2.74 1.66
C PRO A 63 14.76 -2.84 0.74
N SER A 64 14.93 -3.97 0.05
CA SER A 64 16.04 -4.21 -0.86
C SER A 64 15.76 -3.86 -2.33
N ALA A 65 14.57 -3.34 -2.67
CA ALA A 65 14.20 -3.05 -4.05
C ALA A 65 14.96 -1.83 -4.63
N GLY A 66 15.58 -1.00 -3.80
CA GLY A 66 16.37 0.14 -4.26
C GLY A 66 15.55 1.12 -5.10
N ASP A 67 16.06 1.49 -6.29
CA ASP A 67 15.46 2.49 -7.18
C ASP A 67 14.29 1.97 -8.03
N ASP A 68 13.91 0.70 -7.90
CA ASP A 68 12.78 0.09 -8.65
C ASP A 68 11.43 0.81 -8.41
N ALA A 69 11.33 1.59 -7.33
CA ALA A 69 10.14 2.38 -7.01
C ALA A 69 10.12 3.79 -7.64
N GLY A 70 11.23 4.27 -8.20
CA GLY A 70 11.40 5.68 -8.55
C GLY A 70 12.32 5.96 -9.74
N SER A 71 12.57 5.01 -10.61
CA SER A 71 13.44 5.21 -11.79
C SER A 71 12.82 6.01 -12.94
N ASP A 72 11.52 6.34 -12.86
CA ASP A 72 10.75 6.99 -13.93
C ASP A 72 10.10 8.34 -13.51
N TRP A 73 10.73 9.14 -12.65
CA TRP A 73 10.30 10.55 -12.42
C TRP A 73 11.07 11.56 -13.27
#